data_AF-A0A7V8VTI3-F1
#
_entry.id   AF-A0A7V8VTI3-F1
#
_cell.length_a   1.000
_cell.length_b   1.000
_cell.length_c   1.000
_cell.angle_alpha   90.00
_cell.angle_beta   90.00
_cell.angle_gamma   90.00
#
_symmetry.space_group_name_H-M   'P 1'
#
loop_
_entity.id
_entity.type
_entity.pdbx_description
1 polymer ?
#
loop_
_entity_poly.entity_id
_entity_poly.type
_entity_poly.pdbx_seq_one_letter_code
_entity_poly.pdbx_strand_id
1 'polypeptide(L)'
;MSSSRSPQAILFDLDGTLIDSFHLYLEAYRRALTPYLGRRPELEDFVARRPSAERAFLAEWIGAEDADECHAAMCRHYSDLFPS
;
A
#
# COMPACT_ATOMS: atom_id res chain seq x y z
N MET A 1 35.96 -25.28 -16.28
CA MET A 1 35.85 -23.99 -15.59
C MET A 1 34.49 -23.40 -15.97
N SER A 2 33.55 -23.30 -15.03
CA SER A 2 32.24 -22.71 -15.30
C SER A 2 32.37 -21.19 -15.21
N SER A 3 32.10 -20.49 -16.32
CA SER A 3 32.07 -19.03 -16.35
C SER A 3 30.85 -18.56 -15.57
N SER A 4 31.06 -17.99 -14.39
CA SER A 4 29.98 -17.31 -13.65
C SER A 4 29.60 -16.05 -14.42
N ARG A 5 28.45 -16.08 -15.10
CA ARG A 5 27.89 -14.88 -15.74
C ARG A 5 27.46 -13.89 -14.66
N SER A 6 28.04 -12.69 -14.68
CA SER A 6 27.57 -11.57 -13.87
C SER A 6 26.19 -11.11 -14.35
N PRO A 7 25.27 -10.73 -13.44
CA PRO A 7 23.97 -10.18 -13.82
C PRO A 7 24.15 -8.95 -14.72
N GLN A 8 23.49 -8.95 -15.86
CA GLN A 8 23.61 -7.90 -16.89
C GLN A 8 22.67 -6.71 -16.62
N ALA A 9 21.62 -6.93 -15.82
CA ALA A 9 20.65 -5.91 -15.42
C ALA A 9 20.04 -6.27 -14.06
N ILE A 10 19.63 -5.25 -13.31
CA ILE A 10 18.90 -5.37 -12.05
C ILE A 10 17.68 -4.45 -12.14
N LEU A 11 16.50 -4.97 -11.83
CA LEU A 11 15.28 -4.20 -11.70
C LEU A 11 15.07 -3.85 -10.24
N PHE A 12 14.95 -2.57 -9.95
CA PHE A 12 14.59 -2.07 -8.63
C PHE A 12 13.15 -1.60 -8.66
N ASP A 13 12.38 -2.06 -7.69
CA ASP A 13 11.15 -1.36 -7.31
C ASP A 13 11.53 -0.02 -6.66
N LEU A 14 10.68 0.98 -6.80
CA LEU A 14 10.93 2.30 -6.21
C LEU A 14 10.48 2.30 -4.75
N ASP A 15 9.19 2.07 -4.55
CA ASP A 15 8.50 2.23 -3.27
C ASP A 15 8.83 1.10 -2.29
N GLY A 16 9.25 1.45 -1.08
CA GLY A 16 9.67 0.47 -0.08
C GLY A 16 10.96 -0.29 -0.41
N THR A 17 11.59 -0.01 -1.55
CA THR A 17 12.88 -0.60 -1.97
C THR A 17 13.97 0.46 -2.08
N LEU A 18 13.83 1.42 -2.98
CA LEU A 18 14.80 2.52 -3.15
C LEU A 18 14.50 3.72 -2.25
N ILE A 19 13.23 3.91 -1.90
CA ILE A 19 12.78 4.96 -0.98
C ILE A 19 11.94 4.37 0.15
N ASP A 20 12.06 4.95 1.33
CA ASP A 20 11.23 4.58 2.48
C ASP A 20 9.86 5.28 2.39
N SER A 21 9.00 4.81 1.49
CA SER A 21 7.63 5.31 1.31
C SER A 21 6.59 4.54 2.13
N PHE A 22 7.00 3.57 2.97
CA PHE A 22 6.10 2.74 3.75
C PHE A 22 5.18 3.57 4.67
N HIS A 23 5.74 4.60 5.31
CA HIS A 23 4.99 5.48 6.19
C HIS A 23 3.92 6.31 5.45
N LEU A 24 4.20 6.74 4.20
CA LEU A 24 3.25 7.45 3.35
C LEU A 24 2.10 6.53 2.95
N TYR A 25 2.44 5.29 2.60
CA TYR A 25 1.47 4.25 2.27
C TYR A 25 0.51 3.96 3.42
N LEU A 26 1.05 3.75 4.63
CA LEU A 26 0.25 3.51 5.82
C LEU A 26 -0.65 4.71 6.15
N GLU A 27 -0.17 5.93 5.99
CA GLU A 27 -0.98 7.13 6.20
C GLU A 27 -2.10 7.27 5.16
N ALA A 28 -1.82 6.98 3.88
CA ALA A 28 -2.82 7.00 2.83
C ALA A 28 -3.96 6.00 3.11
N TYR A 29 -3.63 4.78 3.54
CA TYR A 29 -4.60 3.79 4.00
C TYR A 29 -5.44 4.29 5.17
N ARG A 30 -4.80 4.88 6.19
CA ARG A 30 -5.52 5.40 7.36
C ARG A 30 -6.53 6.47 6.97
N ARG A 31 -6.14 7.40 6.10
CA ARG A 31 -7.05 8.46 5.60
C ARG A 31 -8.21 7.88 4.81
N ALA A 32 -7.94 6.92 3.92
CA ALA A 32 -8.97 6.30 3.09
C ALA A 32 -9.96 5.45 3.89
N LEU A 33 -9.49 4.70 4.89
CA LEU A 33 -10.32 3.77 5.68
C LEU A 33 -11.10 4.46 6.80
N THR A 34 -10.63 5.60 7.33
CA THR A 34 -11.26 6.25 8.49
C THR A 34 -12.75 6.55 8.29
N PRO A 35 -13.23 7.04 7.12
CA PRO A 35 -14.65 7.26 6.86
C PRO A 35 -15.51 5.99 6.96
N TYR A 36 -14.98 4.83 6.53
CA TYR A 36 -15.70 3.56 6.51
C TYR A 36 -15.68 2.85 7.88
N LEU A 37 -14.58 2.99 8.62
CA LEU A 37 -14.41 2.34 9.92
C LEU A 37 -14.97 3.16 11.09
N GLY A 38 -15.25 4.45 10.89
CA GLY A 38 -15.61 5.39 11.95
C GLY A 38 -14.48 5.64 12.96
N ARG A 39 -13.27 5.14 12.68
CA ARG A 39 -12.05 5.29 13.49
C ARG A 39 -10.83 5.23 12.60
N ARG A 40 -9.72 5.79 13.09
CA ARG A 40 -8.41 5.62 12.46
C ARG A 40 -7.88 4.20 12.76
N PRO A 41 -7.53 3.40 11.74
CA PRO A 41 -6.91 2.10 11.97
C PRO A 41 -5.45 2.24 12.43
N GLU A 42 -5.04 1.36 13.34
CA GLU A 42 -3.66 1.26 13.81
C GLU A 42 -2.89 0.18 13.07
N LEU A 43 -1.55 0.21 13.17
CA LEU A 43 -0.68 -0.72 12.43
C LEU A 43 -1.07 -2.19 12.70
N GLU A 44 -1.44 -2.51 13.94
CA GLU A 44 -1.87 -3.84 14.36
C GLU A 44 -3.13 -4.30 13.62
N ASP A 45 -4.04 -3.39 13.25
CA ASP A 45 -5.23 -3.72 12.46
C ASP A 45 -4.84 -4.21 11.06
N PHE A 46 -3.83 -3.59 10.45
CA PHE A 46 -3.30 -3.98 9.13
C PHE A 46 -2.58 -5.32 9.21
N VAL A 47 -1.69 -5.48 10.20
CA VAL A 47 -0.89 -6.71 10.38
C VAL A 47 -1.79 -7.91 10.62
N ALA A 48 -2.84 -7.78 11.43
CA ALA A 48 -3.78 -8.86 11.74
C ALA A 48 -4.50 -9.41 10.50
N ARG A 49 -4.63 -8.61 9.44
CA ARG A 49 -5.39 -8.93 8.22
C ARG A 49 -4.54 -9.54 7.11
N ARG A 50 -3.21 -9.66 7.28
CA ARG A 50 -2.29 -10.24 6.27
C ARG A 50 -2.53 -9.64 4.87
N PRO A 51 -2.17 -8.37 4.65
CA PRO A 51 -2.52 -7.64 3.44
C PRO A 51 -2.15 -8.41 2.17
N SER A 52 -3.13 -8.54 1.29
CA SER A 52 -3.02 -9.10 -0.05
C SER A 52 -2.98 -7.97 -1.09
N ALA A 53 -3.35 -8.22 -2.34
CA ALA A 53 -3.51 -7.15 -3.31
C ALA A 53 -4.49 -6.08 -2.76
N GLU A 54 -4.14 -4.80 -2.92
CA GLU A 54 -4.78 -3.68 -2.21
C GLU A 54 -6.32 -3.69 -2.29
N ARG A 55 -6.88 -3.94 -3.49
CA ARG A 55 -8.34 -4.01 -3.68
C ARG A 55 -8.98 -5.19 -2.95
N ALA A 56 -8.33 -6.35 -2.95
CA ALA A 56 -8.82 -7.53 -2.24
C ALA A 56 -8.76 -7.29 -0.72
N PHE A 57 -7.65 -6.71 -0.24
CA PHE A 57 -7.50 -6.31 1.16
C PHE A 57 -8.59 -5.33 1.62
N LEU A 58 -8.89 -4.31 0.81
CA LEU A 58 -9.95 -3.36 1.10
C LEU A 58 -11.33 -4.03 1.07
N ALA A 59 -11.62 -4.86 0.05
CA ALA A 59 -12.88 -5.59 -0.05
C ALA A 59 -13.12 -6.53 1.15
N GLU A 60 -12.08 -7.17 1.67
CA GLU A 60 -12.16 -8.01 2.87
C GLU A 60 -12.45 -7.20 4.14
N TRP A 61 -12.00 -5.95 4.21
CA TRP A 61 -12.15 -5.13 5.41
C TRP A 61 -13.47 -4.35 5.42
N ILE A 62 -13.79 -3.64 4.35
CA ILE A 62 -14.94 -2.71 4.28
C ILE A 62 -16.05 -3.19 3.36
N GLY A 63 -15.87 -4.33 2.68
CA GLY A 63 -16.83 -4.86 1.71
C GLY A 63 -16.47 -4.50 0.27
N ALA A 64 -16.88 -5.37 -0.67
CA ALA A 64 -16.55 -5.21 -2.08
C ALA A 64 -17.23 -4.00 -2.74
N GLU A 65 -18.37 -3.56 -2.23
CA GLU A 65 -19.12 -2.41 -2.76
C GLU A 65 -18.34 -1.09 -2.60
N ASP A 66 -17.61 -0.93 -1.49
CA ASP A 66 -16.87 0.28 -1.15
C ASP A 66 -15.38 0.23 -1.55
N ALA A 67 -14.87 -0.95 -1.88
CA ALA A 67 -13.43 -1.20 -2.05
C ALA A 67 -12.79 -0.36 -3.16
N ASP A 68 -13.47 -0.19 -4.29
CA ASP A 68 -12.94 0.54 -5.44
C ASP A 68 -12.86 2.05 -5.17
N GLU A 69 -13.87 2.61 -4.50
CA GLU A 69 -13.87 4.03 -4.11
C GLU A 69 -12.80 4.30 -3.04
N CYS A 70 -12.70 3.42 -2.04
CA CYS A 70 -11.67 3.50 -1.02
C CYS A 70 -10.26 3.39 -1.61
N HIS A 71 -10.04 2.50 -2.60
CA HIS A 71 -8.76 2.38 -3.31
C HIS A 71 -8.42 3.67 -4.04
N ALA A 72 -9.38 4.26 -4.77
CA ALA A 72 -9.17 5.53 -5.45
C ALA A 72 -8.86 6.67 -4.46
N ALA A 73 -9.50 6.71 -3.30
CA ALA A 73 -9.18 7.66 -2.24
C ALA A 73 -7.77 7.46 -1.67
N MET A 74 -7.36 6.20 -1.44
CA MET A 74 -6.00 5.86 -1.02
C MET A 74 -4.96 6.37 -2.01
N CYS A 75 -5.15 6.13 -3.31
CA CYS A 75 -4.23 6.63 -4.35
C CYS A 75 -4.12 8.16 -4.33
N ARG A 76 -5.24 8.88 -4.21
CA ARG A 76 -5.23 10.35 -4.11
C ARG A 76 -4.45 10.82 -2.88
N HIS A 77 -4.74 10.24 -1.70
CA HIS A 77 -4.04 10.59 -0.47
C HIS A 77 -2.54 10.29 -0.54
N TYR A 78 -2.14 9.20 -1.20
CA TYR A 78 -0.74 8.88 -1.42
C TYR A 78 -0.06 9.93 -2.30
N SER A 79 -0.70 10.33 -3.41
CA SER A 79 -0.18 11.39 -4.28
C SER A 79 -0.05 12.74 -3.55
N ASP A 80 -1.02 13.11 -2.71
CA ASP A 80 -0.96 14.35 -1.93
C ASP A 80 0.14 14.36 -0.86
N LEU A 81 0.52 13.18 -0.38
CA LEU A 81 1.58 12.98 0.61
C LEU A 81 2.97 12.98 -0.02
N PHE A 82 3.06 12.74 -1.33
CA PHE A 82 4.31 12.79 -2.07
C PHE A 82 4.63 14.25 -2.44
N PRO A 83 5.69 14.86 -1.87
CA PRO A 83 6.09 16.19 -2.28
C PRO A 83 6.58 16.16 -3.72
N SER A 84 6.00 17.04 -4.56
CA SER A 84 6.44 17.32 -5.92
C SER A 84 7.80 18.01 -5.97
#